data_AF-A0A640S957-F1
#
_entry.id   AF-A0A640S957-F1
#
_cell.length_a   1.000
_cell.length_b   1.000
_cell.length_c   1.000
_cell.angle_alpha   90.00
_cell.angle_beta   90.00
_cell.angle_gamma   90.00
#
_symmetry.space_group_name_H-M   'P 1'
#
loop_
_entity.id
_entity.type
_entity.pdbx_description
1 polymer ?
#
loop_
_entity_poly.entity_id
_entity_poly.type
_entity_poly.pdbx_seq_one_letter_code
_entity_poly.pdbx_strand_id
1 'polypeptide(L)'
;MAHALEITARVITCAALIMVSVFAAFLISDNTVVKMLGLGLAVSVLIDATVVRLLLVPAVMTLLGRAAWWTPRWLDRILPHVRTEGEEQLPTAGSG
;
A
#
# COMPACT_ATOMS: atom_id res chain seq x y z
N MET A 1 -11.90 -11.44 9.55
CA MET A 1 -11.61 -10.01 9.83
C MET A 1 -10.18 -9.81 10.37
N ALA A 2 -9.81 -10.40 11.51
CA ALA A 2 -8.46 -10.25 12.10
C ALA A 2 -7.30 -10.65 11.15
N HIS A 3 -7.47 -11.72 10.37
CA HIS A 3 -6.42 -12.21 9.47
C HIS A 3 -6.13 -11.28 8.28
N ALA A 4 -7.14 -10.54 7.79
CA ALA A 4 -6.94 -9.56 6.71
C ALA A 4 -6.13 -8.35 7.22
N LEU A 5 -6.41 -7.91 8.45
CA LEU A 5 -5.65 -6.83 9.09
C LEU A 5 -4.18 -7.24 9.29
N GLU A 6 -3.92 -8.48 9.69
CA GLU A 6 -2.58 -9.02 9.91
C GLU A 6 -1.73 -9.05 8.63
N ILE A 7 -2.30 -9.49 7.51
CA ILE A 7 -1.60 -9.56 6.22
C ILE A 7 -1.23 -8.14 5.76
N THR A 8 -2.16 -7.19 5.80
CA THR A 8 -1.89 -5.82 5.34
C THR A 8 -0.97 -5.06 6.31
N ALA A 9 -1.15 -5.23 7.62
CA ALA A 9 -0.31 -4.61 8.64
C ALA A 9 1.15 -5.04 8.51
N ARG A 10 1.41 -6.32 8.24
CA ARG A 10 2.77 -6.83 8.01
C ARG A 10 3.41 -6.17 6.79
N VAL A 11 2.69 -6.06 5.68
CA VAL A 11 3.19 -5.41 4.44
C VAL A 11 3.52 -3.93 4.69
N ILE A 12 2.64 -3.20 5.39
CA ILE A 12 2.87 -1.80 5.76
C ILE A 12 4.12 -1.67 6.65
N THR A 13 4.26 -2.54 7.63
CA THR A 13 5.42 -2.56 8.54
C THR A 13 6.72 -2.84 7.79
N CYS A 14 6.73 -3.82 6.88
CA CYS A 14 7.90 -4.11 6.04
C CYS A 14 8.28 -2.90 5.16
N ALA A 15 7.31 -2.25 4.52
CA ALA A 15 7.56 -1.07 3.71
C ALA A 15 8.12 0.10 4.54
N ALA A 16 7.61 0.30 5.76
CA ALA A 16 8.11 1.32 6.68
C ALA A 16 9.56 1.04 7.11
N LEU A 17 9.89 -0.23 7.43
CA LEU A 17 11.25 -0.63 7.81
C LEU A 17 12.27 -0.39 6.70
N ILE A 18 11.94 -0.72 5.45
CA ILE A 18 12.84 -0.48 4.31
C ILE A 18 13.12 1.02 4.16
N MET A 19 12.09 1.87 4.26
CA MET A 19 12.25 3.33 4.20
C MET A 19 13.19 3.85 5.30
N VAL A 20 12.94 3.47 6.56
CA VAL A 20 13.82 3.85 7.69
C VAL A 20 15.26 3.40 7.45
N SER A 21 15.46 2.19 6.93
CA SER A 21 16.78 1.63 6.66
C SER A 21 17.55 2.42 5.60
N VAL A 22 16.88 2.86 4.53
CA VAL A 22 17.48 3.69 3.48
C VAL A 22 17.92 5.05 4.01
N PHE A 23 17.12 5.72 4.86
CA PHE A 23 17.56 7.00 5.46
C PHE A 23 18.68 6.82 6.47
N ALA A 24 18.61 5.78 7.30
CA ALA A 24 19.66 5.47 8.28
C ALA A 24 21.03 5.29 7.61
N ALA A 25 21.09 4.69 6.41
CA ALA A 25 22.32 4.52 5.66
C ALA A 25 22.96 5.87 5.26
N PHE A 26 22.17 6.92 5.00
CA PHE A 26 22.68 8.23 4.65
C PHE A 26 23.25 9.01 5.83
N LEU A 27 22.82 8.71 7.06
CA LEU A 27 23.36 9.34 8.28
C LEU A 27 24.83 8.95 8.54
N ILE A 28 25.31 7.83 7.98
CA ILE A 28 26.65 7.28 8.22
C ILE A 28 27.73 7.95 7.34
N SER A 29 27.37 8.80 6.37
CA SER A 29 28.34 9.38 5.45
C SER A 29 29.02 10.65 5.99
N ASP A 30 30.36 10.65 5.99
CA ASP A 30 31.22 11.76 6.44
C ASP A 30 31.35 12.93 5.43
N ASN A 31 30.87 12.76 4.20
CA ASN A 31 31.00 13.79 3.17
C ASN A 31 29.87 14.83 3.28
N THR A 32 30.22 16.13 3.40
CA THR A 32 29.26 17.24 3.52
C THR A 32 28.18 17.24 2.44
N VAL A 33 28.52 16.86 1.20
CA VAL A 33 27.55 16.75 0.09
C VAL A 33 26.54 15.64 0.36
N VAL A 34 27.02 14.47 0.80
CA VAL A 34 26.15 13.33 1.14
C VAL A 34 25.29 13.65 2.35
N LYS A 35 25.80 14.42 3.31
CA LYS A 35 25.06 14.87 4.49
C LYS A 35 23.91 15.80 4.12
N MET A 36 24.12 16.73 3.19
CA MET A 36 23.05 17.60 2.66
C MET A 36 22.00 16.80 1.86
N LEU A 37 22.44 15.88 1.00
CA LEU A 37 21.54 15.01 0.24
C LEU A 37 20.74 14.07 1.16
N GLY A 38 21.40 13.48 2.17
CA GLY A 38 20.79 12.62 3.17
C GLY A 38 19.73 13.35 4.00
N LEU A 39 19.97 14.61 4.37
CA LEU A 39 19.01 15.43 5.09
C LEU A 39 17.79 15.78 4.21
N GLY A 40 18.01 16.13 2.93
CA GLY A 40 16.93 16.35 1.98
C GLY A 40 16.09 15.10 1.72
N LEU A 41 16.74 13.94 1.60
CA LEU A 41 16.08 12.65 1.43
C LEU A 41 15.27 12.23 2.66
N ALA A 42 15.82 12.44 3.88
CA ALA A 42 15.11 12.16 5.13
C ALA A 42 13.84 13.01 5.26
N VAL A 43 13.91 14.30 4.93
CA VAL A 43 12.75 15.21 4.94
C VAL A 43 11.72 14.79 3.88
N SER A 44 12.17 14.46 2.66
CA SER A 44 11.30 14.02 1.56
C SER A 44 10.44 12.82 1.96
N VAL A 45 11.03 11.81 2.58
CA VAL A 45 10.27 10.62 2.97
C VAL A 45 9.48 10.79 4.25
N LEU A 46 9.92 11.62 5.19
CA LEU A 46 9.06 11.98 6.32
C LEU A 46 7.74 12.57 5.80
N ILE A 47 7.81 13.44 4.79
CA ILE A 47 6.63 14.03 4.14
C ILE A 47 5.82 12.98 3.37
N ASP A 48 6.44 12.08 2.59
CA ASP A 48 5.69 11.02 1.88
C ASP A 48 4.96 10.06 2.85
N ALA A 49 5.67 9.58 3.87
CA ALA A 49 5.11 8.64 4.83
C ALA A 49 3.98 9.27 5.67
N THR A 50 4.02 10.58 5.92
CA THR A 50 2.98 11.27 6.70
C THR A 50 1.95 11.93 5.80
N VAL A 51 2.33 12.98 5.06
CA VAL A 51 1.43 13.77 4.22
C VAL A 51 0.84 12.93 3.10
N VAL A 52 1.66 12.16 2.37
CA VAL A 52 1.15 11.40 1.23
C VAL A 52 0.32 10.21 1.70
N ARG A 53 0.84 9.36 2.59
CA ARG A 53 0.12 8.14 2.98
C ARG A 53 -1.05 8.35 3.94
N LEU A 54 -0.95 9.27 4.91
CA LEU A 54 -2.01 9.48 5.90
C LEU A 54 -3.06 10.48 5.44
N LEU A 55 -2.70 11.40 4.54
CA LEU A 55 -3.59 12.49 4.12
C LEU A 55 -3.92 12.40 2.63
N LEU A 56 -2.91 12.42 1.76
CA LEU A 56 -3.13 12.52 0.32
C LEU A 56 -3.81 11.28 -0.26
N VAL A 57 -3.32 10.08 0.04
CA VAL A 57 -3.89 8.81 -0.42
C VAL A 57 -5.35 8.65 0.02
N PRO A 58 -5.71 8.76 1.32
CA PRO A 58 -7.10 8.64 1.73
C PRO A 58 -7.94 9.81 1.23
N ALA A 59 -7.43 11.04 1.21
CA ALA A 59 -8.18 12.18 0.68
C ALA A 59 -8.48 12.03 -0.82
N VAL A 60 -7.51 11.58 -1.63
CA VAL A 60 -7.71 11.30 -3.06
C VAL A 60 -8.67 10.15 -3.26
N MET A 61 -8.55 9.05 -2.51
CA MET A 61 -9.52 7.94 -2.58
C MET A 61 -10.92 8.37 -2.17
N THR A 62 -11.06 9.28 -1.19
CA THR A 62 -12.36 9.78 -0.73
C THR A 62 -12.94 10.80 -1.71
N LEU A 63 -12.09 11.69 -2.26
CA LEU A 63 -12.48 12.78 -3.17
C LEU A 63 -12.85 12.26 -4.56
N LEU A 64 -12.06 11.34 -5.11
CA LEU A 64 -12.38 10.68 -6.37
C LEU A 64 -13.41 9.56 -6.15
N GLY A 65 -13.48 8.96 -4.95
CA GLY A 65 -14.46 7.93 -4.62
C GLY A 65 -14.47 6.79 -5.64
N ARG A 66 -15.66 6.50 -6.21
CA ARG A 66 -15.84 5.53 -7.32
C ARG A 66 -15.01 5.85 -8.57
N ALA A 67 -14.58 7.10 -8.76
CA ALA A 67 -13.71 7.49 -9.85
C ALA A 67 -12.24 7.09 -9.63
N ALA A 68 -11.79 6.92 -8.38
CA ALA A 68 -10.46 6.36 -8.08
C ALA A 68 -10.36 4.89 -8.50
N TRP A 69 -11.50 4.22 -8.56
CA TRP A 69 -11.70 2.86 -9.07
C TRP A 69 -12.34 2.85 -10.46
N TRP A 70 -12.33 3.97 -11.19
CA TRP A 70 -12.88 4.00 -12.54
C TRP A 70 -12.02 3.13 -13.45
N THR A 71 -12.48 1.91 -13.70
CA THR A 71 -12.03 1.07 -14.82
C THR A 71 -12.64 1.64 -16.10
N PRO A 72 -11.85 2.25 -17.00
CA PRO A 72 -12.39 2.75 -18.26
C PRO A 72 -13.11 1.61 -18.98
N ARG A 73 -14.27 1.87 -19.59
CA ARG A 73 -15.18 0.84 -20.15
C ARG A 73 -14.52 -0.12 -21.15
N TRP A 74 -13.37 0.26 -21.69
CA TRP A 74 -12.54 -0.59 -22.54
C TRP A 74 -11.77 -1.67 -21.76
N LEU A 75 -11.28 -1.34 -20.56
CA LEU A 75 -10.67 -2.28 -19.62
C LEU A 75 -11.73 -3.18 -18.96
N ASP A 76 -12.91 -2.63 -18.66
CA ASP A 76 -14.06 -3.41 -18.15
C ASP A 76 -14.55 -4.48 -19.16
N ARG A 77 -14.33 -4.26 -20.46
CA ARG A 77 -14.63 -5.24 -21.52
C ARG A 77 -13.55 -6.32 -21.68
N ILE A 78 -12.33 -6.04 -21.24
CA ILE A 78 -11.17 -6.95 -21.28
C ILE A 78 -11.02 -7.71 -19.96
N LEU A 79 -11.52 -7.17 -18.85
CA LEU A 79 -11.54 -7.82 -17.55
C LEU A 79 -12.66 -8.87 -17.53
N PRO A 80 -12.37 -10.17 -17.68
CA PRO A 80 -13.37 -11.21 -17.44
C PRO A 80 -13.85 -11.11 -15.99
N HIS A 81 -15.15 -11.28 -15.79
CA HIS A 81 -15.82 -11.21 -14.49
C HIS A 81 -15.13 -12.15 -13.49
N VAL A 82 -14.28 -11.60 -12.62
CA VAL A 82 -13.65 -12.33 -11.53
C VAL A 82 -14.74 -12.59 -10.50
N ARG A 83 -15.40 -13.75 -10.61
CA ARG A 83 -16.15 -14.32 -9.50
C ARG A 83 -15.14 -14.58 -8.39
N THR A 84 -15.23 -13.79 -7.33
CA THR A 84 -14.51 -14.06 -6.08
C THR A 84 -15.21 -15.27 -5.46
N GLU A 85 -14.91 -16.47 -5.97
CA GLU A 85 -15.45 -17.73 -5.47
C GLU A 85 -14.82 -18.01 -4.11
N GLY A 86 -15.63 -17.80 -3.07
CA GLY A 86 -15.37 -18.22 -1.71
C GLY A 86 -16.63 -18.84 -1.11
N GLU A 87 -17.44 -19.52 -1.93
CA GLU A 87 -18.47 -20.41 -1.41
C GLU A 87 -17.70 -21.67 -0.98
N GLU A 88 -17.40 -21.77 0.31
CA GLU A 88 -17.03 -23.04 0.92
C GLU A 88 -18.07 -24.09 0.48
N GLN A 89 -17.64 -25.01 -0.37
CA GLN A 89 -18.35 -26.23 -0.69
C GLN A 89 -18.52 -27.02 0.62
N LEU A 90 -19.56 -26.69 1.39
CA LEU A 90 -20.00 -27.47 2.53
C LEU A 90 -20.32 -28.88 2.02
N PRO A 91 -19.65 -29.93 2.53
CA PRO A 91 -19.97 -31.28 2.16
C PRO A 91 -21.39 -31.56 2.66
N THR A 92 -22.37 -31.59 1.76
CA THR A 92 -23.68 -32.16 2.05
C THR A 92 -23.51 -33.67 2.18
N ALA A 93 -23.16 -34.07 3.40
CA ALA A 93 -23.30 -35.44 3.86
C ALA A 93 -24.78 -35.82 3.88
N GLY A 94 -25.11 -36.92 3.20
CA GLY A 94 -26.26 -37.78 3.51
C GLY A 94 -27.63 -37.36 2.97
N SER A 95 -28.07 -38.02 1.91
CA SER A 95 -29.43 -38.58 1.80
C SER A 95 -29.56 -39.39 0.51
N GLY A 96 -29.81 -40.69 0.63
CA GLY A 96 -30.13 -41.60 -0.49
C GLY A 96 -29.62 -43.01 -0.27
#